data_AF-A0A5C2FM32-F1
#
_entry.id   AF-A0A5C2FM32-F1
#
_cell.length_a   1.000
_cell.length_b   1.000
_cell.length_c   1.000
_cell.angle_alpha   90.00
_cell.angle_beta   90.00
_cell.angle_gamma   90.00
#
_symmetry.space_group_name_H-M   'P 1'
#
loop_
_entity.id
_entity.type
_entity.pdbx_description
1 polymer ?
#
loop_
_entity_poly.entity_id
_entity_poly.type
_entity_poly.pdbx_seq_one_letter_code
_entity_poly.pdbx_strand_id
1 'polypeptide(L)'
;MIGSGAPAGDPFQPHLEWGLKASFVSYISSLADGRIEAANGVWQAGNALAFPVSPATEVPENEIWFNGRVSFSGHGGIMKLDLIEPRIVNHDDRITLTIDEAGERVAIAELTETSVSNAFGLVKTRFSAVLTEAGSKLFNGQYPAGQQMEEVEVVLRG
;
A
#
# COMPACT_ATOMS: atom_id res chain seq x y z
N MET A 1 -4.73 27.74 16.52
CA MET A 1 -5.15 26.34 16.77
C MET A 1 -4.80 25.53 15.53
N ILE A 2 -3.84 24.63 15.71
CA ILE A 2 -3.46 23.39 14.97
C ILE A 2 -3.45 23.34 13.44
N GLY A 3 -2.33 22.82 12.89
CA GLY A 3 -2.26 22.30 11.53
C GLY A 3 -0.87 22.19 10.91
N SER A 4 0.19 21.87 11.68
CA SER A 4 1.50 21.51 11.09
C SER A 4 1.46 20.08 10.57
N GLY A 5 0.68 19.82 9.52
CA GLY A 5 0.87 18.64 8.68
C GLY A 5 2.05 18.91 7.77
N ALA A 6 3.04 18.00 7.76
CA ALA A 6 4.08 18.04 6.74
C ALA A 6 3.41 18.10 5.36
N PRO A 7 3.93 18.90 4.41
CA PRO A 7 3.39 18.91 3.05
C PRO A 7 3.44 17.49 2.48
N ALA A 8 2.39 17.09 1.76
CA ALA A 8 2.38 15.82 1.05
C ALA A 8 3.66 15.68 0.20
N GLY A 9 4.42 14.60 0.42
CA GLY A 9 5.67 14.36 -0.27
C GLY A 9 6.95 14.86 0.43
N ASP A 10 6.93 15.14 1.74
CA ASP A 10 8.18 15.27 2.51
C ASP A 10 8.92 13.92 2.52
N PRO A 11 10.14 13.82 1.97
CA PRO A 11 10.91 12.57 1.95
C PRO A 11 11.26 12.04 3.35
N PHE A 12 11.14 12.87 4.39
CA PHE A 12 11.34 12.49 5.79
C PHE A 12 10.04 12.13 6.53
N GLN A 13 8.90 12.19 5.83
CA GLN A 13 7.63 11.73 6.36
C GLN A 13 7.61 10.19 6.38
N PRO A 14 7.26 9.52 7.48
CA PRO A 14 7.08 8.07 7.49
C PRO A 14 5.92 7.61 6.60
N HIS A 15 6.13 6.57 5.80
CA HIS A 15 5.14 6.08 4.84
C HIS A 15 5.42 4.65 4.34
N LEU A 16 4.42 4.08 3.66
CA LEU A 16 4.53 2.87 2.85
C LEU A 16 4.47 3.25 1.38
N GLU A 17 5.43 2.82 0.58
CA GLU A 17 5.42 2.93 -0.88
C GLU A 17 5.06 1.59 -1.50
N TRP A 18 4.09 1.59 -2.42
CA TRP A 18 3.78 0.40 -3.21
C TRP A 18 3.32 0.75 -4.62
N GLY A 19 3.93 0.11 -5.62
CA GLY A 19 3.58 0.27 -7.02
C GLY A 19 2.44 -0.64 -7.50
N LEU A 20 1.97 -1.57 -6.66
CA LEU A 20 1.09 -2.70 -7.00
C LEU A 20 1.68 -3.58 -8.11
N LYS A 21 1.56 -3.11 -9.35
CA LYS A 21 2.08 -3.74 -10.58
C LYS A 21 2.11 -2.70 -11.69
N ALA A 22 3.28 -2.46 -12.29
CA ALA A 22 3.39 -1.49 -13.38
C ALA A 22 2.44 -1.78 -14.56
N SER A 23 2.25 -3.06 -14.89
CA SER A 23 1.31 -3.50 -15.93
C SER A 23 -0.16 -3.22 -15.58
N PHE A 24 -0.55 -3.32 -14.31
CA PHE A 24 -1.91 -2.99 -13.88
C PHE A 24 -2.17 -1.49 -13.97
N VAL A 25 -1.27 -0.67 -13.45
CA VAL A 25 -1.37 0.80 -13.51
C VAL A 25 -1.38 1.28 -14.98
N SER A 26 -0.51 0.72 -15.81
CA SER A 26 -0.48 1.02 -17.25
C SER A 26 -1.78 0.62 -17.95
N TYR A 27 -2.32 -0.55 -17.61
CA TYR A 27 -3.60 -1.01 -18.15
C TYR A 27 -4.73 -0.05 -17.81
N ILE A 28 -4.91 0.31 -16.54
CA ILE A 28 -5.92 1.29 -16.10
C ILE A 28 -5.75 2.60 -16.87
N SER A 29 -4.52 3.11 -16.94
CA SER A 29 -4.23 4.38 -17.61
C SER A 29 -4.49 4.36 -19.12
N SER A 30 -4.52 3.18 -19.73
CA SER A 30 -4.81 3.02 -21.17
C SER A 30 -6.31 2.99 -21.50
N LEU A 31 -7.17 2.74 -20.49
CA LEU A 31 -8.62 2.68 -20.68
C LEU A 31 -9.19 4.09 -20.87
N ALA A 32 -10.12 4.25 -21.81
CA ALA A 32 -10.78 5.54 -22.07
C ALA A 32 -11.55 6.07 -20.84
N ASP A 33 -11.98 5.17 -19.96
CA ASP A 33 -12.68 5.45 -18.70
C ASP A 33 -11.86 5.07 -17.46
N GLY A 34 -10.56 4.78 -17.64
CA GLY A 34 -9.64 4.44 -16.57
C GLY A 34 -9.45 5.60 -15.59
N ARG A 35 -9.52 5.30 -14.29
CA ARG A 35 -9.28 6.29 -13.24
C ARG A 35 -8.42 5.72 -12.12
N ILE A 36 -7.53 6.57 -11.61
CA ILE A 36 -6.74 6.34 -10.41
C ILE A 36 -6.95 7.57 -9.54
N GLU A 37 -7.65 7.40 -8.42
CA GLU A 37 -8.02 8.48 -7.52
C GLU A 37 -7.36 8.25 -6.17
N ALA A 38 -6.46 9.17 -5.77
CA ALA A 38 -5.77 9.15 -4.49
C ALA A 38 -6.36 10.20 -3.54
N ALA A 39 -6.54 9.82 -2.27
CA ALA A 39 -7.12 10.68 -1.25
C ALA A 39 -6.48 10.45 0.12
N ASN A 40 -6.83 11.30 1.09
CA ASN A 40 -6.41 11.20 2.49
C ASN A 40 -4.89 11.21 2.68
N GLY A 41 -4.22 12.07 1.92
CA GLY A 41 -2.78 12.30 2.07
C GLY A 41 -1.90 11.32 1.33
N VAL A 42 -2.43 10.46 0.45
CA VAL A 42 -1.60 9.67 -0.48
C VAL A 42 -0.95 10.58 -1.52
N TRP A 43 0.32 10.32 -1.86
CA TRP A 43 1.03 11.01 -2.94
C TRP A 43 1.72 10.03 -3.89
N GLN A 44 2.10 10.53 -5.06
CA GLN A 44 2.91 9.78 -6.02
C GLN A 44 4.39 9.83 -5.61
N ALA A 45 5.03 8.68 -5.47
CA ALA A 45 6.46 8.53 -5.20
C ALA A 45 7.11 7.76 -6.36
N GLY A 46 7.63 8.48 -7.36
CA GLY A 46 8.12 7.86 -8.60
C GLY A 46 7.00 7.09 -9.32
N ASN A 47 7.15 5.78 -9.48
CA ASN A 47 6.13 4.89 -10.05
C ASN A 47 5.22 4.24 -8.99
N ALA A 48 5.44 4.53 -7.71
CA ALA A 48 4.68 4.00 -6.59
C ALA A 48 3.71 5.02 -6.00
N LEU A 49 2.77 4.54 -5.21
CA LEU A 49 1.89 5.35 -4.37
C LEU A 49 2.38 5.26 -2.93
N ALA A 50 2.49 6.40 -2.28
CA ALA A 50 2.96 6.51 -0.91
C ALA A 50 1.80 6.80 0.04
N PHE A 51 1.62 5.94 1.04
CA PHE A 51 0.60 5.99 2.08
C PHE A 51 1.24 6.50 3.37
N PRO A 52 0.81 7.65 3.92
CA PRO A 52 1.38 8.18 5.15
C PRO A 52 1.12 7.24 6.33
N VAL A 53 2.08 7.12 7.26
CA VAL A 53 1.84 6.43 8.54
C VAL A 53 0.65 7.07 9.27
N SER A 54 -0.19 6.23 9.85
CA SER A 54 -1.37 6.66 10.61
C SER A 54 -0.93 7.41 11.88
N PRO A 55 -1.61 8.50 12.26
CA PRO A 55 -1.34 9.21 13.52
C PRO A 55 -1.93 8.49 14.74
N ALA A 56 -2.53 7.30 14.56
CA ALA A 56 -3.08 6.50 15.65
C ALA A 56 -1.98 6.21 16.69
N THR A 57 -2.29 6.45 17.96
CA THR A 57 -1.36 6.26 19.08
C THR A 57 -1.46 4.88 19.72
N GLU A 58 -2.56 4.17 19.48
CA GLU A 58 -2.83 2.83 20.00
C GLU A 58 -2.76 1.83 18.83
N VAL A 59 -1.53 1.53 18.40
CA VAL A 59 -1.24 0.53 17.37
C VAL A 59 -0.58 -0.67 18.06
N PRO A 60 -1.03 -1.92 17.81
CA PRO A 60 -0.35 -3.10 18.32
C PRO A 60 1.12 -3.14 17.92
N GLU A 61 2.00 -3.61 18.81
CA GLU A 61 3.46 -3.64 18.56
C GLU A 61 3.87 -4.43 17.32
N ASN A 62 3.03 -5.38 16.91
CA ASN A 62 3.23 -6.24 15.75
C ASN A 62 2.59 -5.67 14.47
N GLU A 63 2.11 -4.43 14.49
CA GLU A 63 1.45 -3.79 13.35
C GLU A 63 2.04 -2.41 13.03
N ILE A 64 1.95 -2.03 11.75
CA ILE A 64 2.20 -0.66 11.31
C ILE A 64 1.00 -0.22 10.49
N TRP A 65 0.37 0.89 10.89
CA TRP A 65 -0.82 1.40 10.24
C TRP A 65 -0.50 2.56 9.33
N PHE A 66 -1.12 2.58 8.16
CA PHE A 66 -1.03 3.65 7.18
C PHE A 66 -2.42 4.20 6.90
N ASN A 67 -2.50 5.51 6.70
CA ASN A 67 -3.69 6.19 6.24
C ASN A 67 -3.67 6.30 4.71
N GLY A 68 -4.81 6.65 4.13
CA GLY A 68 -4.90 6.93 2.70
C GLY A 68 -5.90 6.04 1.99
N ARG A 69 -6.28 6.48 0.81
CA ARG A 69 -7.10 5.71 -0.11
C ARG A 69 -6.58 5.88 -1.53
N VAL A 70 -6.48 4.78 -2.25
CA VAL A 70 -6.33 4.79 -3.72
C VAL A 70 -7.41 3.91 -4.34
N SER A 71 -8.16 4.47 -5.26
CA SER A 71 -9.20 3.78 -6.02
C SER A 71 -8.79 3.66 -7.48
N PHE A 72 -8.68 2.43 -7.97
CA PHE A 72 -8.48 2.11 -9.37
C PHE A 72 -9.83 1.69 -9.96
N SER A 73 -10.21 2.24 -11.11
CA SER A 73 -11.43 1.82 -11.80
C SER A 73 -11.33 1.86 -13.32
N GLY A 74 -12.12 1.04 -14.00
CA GLY A 74 -12.29 1.05 -15.46
C GLY A 74 -13.45 0.14 -15.90
N HIS A 75 -13.72 0.05 -17.20
CA HIS A 75 -14.82 -0.77 -17.77
C HIS A 75 -16.20 -0.45 -17.18
N GLY A 76 -16.58 0.81 -17.15
CA GLY A 76 -17.85 1.28 -16.60
C GLY A 76 -17.97 1.07 -15.09
N GLY A 77 -16.85 0.95 -14.38
CA GLY A 77 -16.80 0.70 -12.94
C GLY A 77 -16.92 -0.77 -12.54
N ILE A 78 -17.02 -1.69 -13.50
CA ILE A 78 -17.04 -3.14 -13.25
C ILE A 78 -15.70 -3.59 -12.67
N MET A 79 -14.60 -3.04 -13.19
CA MET A 79 -13.29 -3.23 -12.58
C MET A 79 -13.08 -2.14 -11.55
N LYS A 80 -12.95 -2.53 -10.29
CA LYS A 80 -12.61 -1.64 -9.18
C LYS A 80 -11.67 -2.33 -8.21
N LEU A 81 -10.62 -1.62 -7.81
CA LEU A 81 -9.75 -2.00 -6.70
C LEU A 81 -9.60 -0.79 -5.78
N ASP A 82 -9.92 -0.96 -4.51
CA ASP A 82 -9.72 0.05 -3.48
C ASP A 82 -8.57 -0.39 -2.58
N LEU A 83 -7.53 0.42 -2.44
CA LEU A 83 -6.51 0.27 -1.41
C LEU A 83 -6.80 1.30 -0.32
N ILE A 84 -7.39 0.85 0.78
CA ILE A 84 -7.83 1.71 1.87
C ILE A 84 -7.06 1.33 3.13
N GLU A 85 -6.49 2.35 3.77
CA GLU A 85 -5.80 2.27 5.07
C GLU A 85 -4.92 1.03 5.21
N PRO A 86 -3.87 0.89 4.39
CA PRO A 86 -3.02 -0.29 4.43
C PRO A 86 -2.44 -0.50 5.83
N ARG A 87 -2.23 -1.76 6.21
CA ARG A 87 -1.51 -2.11 7.44
C ARG A 87 -0.59 -3.26 7.17
N ILE A 88 0.60 -3.19 7.73
CA ILE A 88 1.49 -4.33 7.83
C ILE A 88 1.18 -5.01 9.15
N VAL A 89 0.85 -6.30 9.10
CA VAL A 89 0.55 -7.11 10.27
C VAL A 89 1.57 -8.24 10.31
N ASN A 90 2.36 -8.28 11.37
CA ASN A 90 3.23 -9.38 11.70
C ASN A 90 2.50 -10.30 12.68
N HIS A 91 2.17 -11.51 12.27
CA HIS A 91 1.52 -12.50 13.13
C HIS A 91 2.18 -13.85 12.92
N ASP A 92 2.64 -14.45 14.02
CA ASP A 92 3.50 -15.65 14.01
C ASP A 92 4.75 -15.45 13.12
N ASP A 93 4.95 -16.32 12.14
CA ASP A 93 6.06 -16.27 11.17
C ASP A 93 5.65 -15.62 9.83
N ARG A 94 4.56 -14.84 9.81
CA ARG A 94 4.02 -14.23 8.58
C ARG A 94 3.84 -12.74 8.71
N ILE A 95 4.36 -12.02 7.70
CA ILE A 95 4.11 -10.60 7.51
C ILE A 95 3.10 -10.47 6.38
N THR A 96 2.00 -9.75 6.62
CA THR A 96 0.98 -9.51 5.59
C THR A 96 0.72 -8.03 5.41
N LEU A 97 0.52 -7.63 4.15
CA LEU A 97 -0.11 -6.35 3.83
C LEU A 97 -1.61 -6.58 3.78
N THR A 98 -2.32 -5.86 4.62
CA THR A 98 -3.79 -5.88 4.67
C THR A 98 -4.34 -4.55 4.18
N ILE A 99 -5.58 -4.56 3.67
CA ILE A 99 -6.36 -3.36 3.31
C ILE A 99 -7.77 -3.46 3.90
N ASP A 100 -8.47 -2.33 4.00
CA ASP A 100 -9.87 -2.29 4.40
C ASP A 100 -10.77 -2.50 3.17
N GLU A 101 -11.58 -3.54 3.23
CA GLU A 101 -12.63 -3.84 2.26
C GLU A 101 -13.97 -3.84 2.99
N ALA A 102 -14.73 -2.74 2.83
CA ALA A 102 -16.06 -2.58 3.41
C ALA A 102 -16.14 -2.81 4.93
N GLY A 103 -15.10 -2.45 5.68
CA GLY A 103 -15.03 -2.61 7.13
C GLY A 103 -14.38 -3.91 7.58
N GLU A 104 -13.97 -4.78 6.65
CA GLU A 104 -13.22 -6.01 6.93
C GLU A 104 -11.77 -5.88 6.47
N ARG A 105 -10.83 -6.43 7.26
CA ARG A 105 -9.41 -6.46 6.89
C ARG A 105 -9.12 -7.66 6.02
N VAL A 106 -8.67 -7.39 4.80
CA VAL A 106 -8.29 -8.42 3.83
C VAL A 106 -6.78 -8.39 3.62
N ALA A 107 -6.13 -9.53 3.81
CA ALA A 107 -4.71 -9.71 3.49
C ALA A 107 -4.55 -9.75 1.97
N ILE A 108 -4.09 -8.66 1.37
CA ILE A 108 -3.90 -8.55 -0.08
C ILE A 108 -2.59 -9.22 -0.53
N ALA A 109 -1.54 -9.14 0.28
CA ALA A 109 -0.25 -9.73 -0.03
C ALA A 109 0.43 -10.32 1.22
N GLU A 110 1.17 -11.40 1.03
CA GLU A 110 2.18 -11.86 1.97
C GLU A 110 3.50 -11.18 1.64
N LEU A 111 4.21 -10.74 2.67
CA LEU A 111 5.44 -9.98 2.58
C LEU A 111 6.61 -10.80 3.10
N THR A 112 7.75 -10.73 2.42
CA THR A 112 9.02 -11.25 2.94
C THR A 112 10.03 -10.12 2.96
N GLU A 113 10.61 -9.84 4.12
CA GLU A 113 11.65 -8.82 4.24
C GLU A 113 12.87 -9.20 3.39
N THR A 114 13.28 -8.30 2.50
CA THR A 114 14.42 -8.52 1.60
C THR A 114 15.64 -7.69 2.00
N SER A 115 15.43 -6.51 2.58
CA SER A 115 16.53 -5.66 3.06
C SER A 115 16.06 -4.61 4.05
N VAL A 116 16.97 -4.21 4.94
CA VAL A 116 16.82 -3.05 5.82
C VAL A 116 18.02 -2.14 5.61
N SER A 117 17.79 -0.84 5.52
CA SER A 117 18.85 0.17 5.42
C SER A 117 18.53 1.39 6.27
N ASN A 118 19.57 1.98 6.86
CA ASN A 118 19.44 3.14 7.73
C ASN A 118 20.23 4.30 7.14
N ALA A 119 19.56 5.43 6.91
CA ALA A 119 20.20 6.63 6.36
C ALA A 119 19.49 7.89 6.85
N PHE A 120 20.25 8.92 7.25
CA PHE A 120 19.70 10.23 7.63
C PHE A 120 18.60 10.19 8.71
N GLY A 121 18.68 9.27 9.67
CA GLY A 121 17.65 9.10 10.72
C GLY A 121 16.37 8.43 10.22
N LEU A 122 16.41 7.80 9.05
CA LEU A 122 15.32 6.98 8.51
C LEU A 122 15.74 5.52 8.46
N VAL A 123 14.79 4.65 8.77
CA VAL A 123 14.86 3.20 8.58
C VAL A 123 14.00 2.86 7.37
N LYS A 124 14.62 2.24 6.37
CA LYS A 124 13.95 1.78 5.15
C LYS A 124 13.96 0.27 5.10
N THR A 125 12.79 -0.34 5.10
CA THR A 125 12.62 -1.79 4.96
C THR A 125 11.94 -2.10 3.63
N ARG A 126 12.54 -3.00 2.85
CA ARG A 126 11.95 -3.51 1.61
C ARG A 126 11.39 -4.90 1.84
N PHE A 127 10.26 -5.16 1.19
CA PHE A 127 9.60 -6.45 1.19
C PHE A 127 9.33 -6.89 -0.24
N SER A 128 9.62 -8.14 -0.57
CA SER A 128 8.95 -8.78 -1.69
C SER A 128 7.48 -9.00 -1.31
N ALA A 129 6.57 -8.85 -2.28
CA ALA A 129 5.14 -9.02 -2.07
C ALA A 129 4.58 -10.08 -3.01
N VAL A 130 3.89 -11.08 -2.47
CA VAL A 130 3.16 -12.10 -3.24
C VAL A 130 1.68 -12.03 -2.92
N LEU A 131 0.81 -12.08 -3.94
CA LEU A 131 -0.63 -12.04 -3.71
C LEU A 131 -1.09 -13.26 -2.91
N THR A 132 -1.97 -13.02 -1.94
CA THR A 132 -2.69 -14.10 -1.27
C THR A 132 -3.85 -14.58 -2.14
N GLU A 133 -4.54 -15.64 -1.71
CA GLU A 133 -5.81 -16.05 -2.32
C GLU A 133 -6.89 -14.97 -2.23
N ALA A 134 -6.96 -14.25 -1.10
CA ALA A 134 -7.91 -13.16 -0.93
C ALA A 134 -7.55 -11.96 -1.81
N GLY A 135 -6.26 -11.61 -1.88
CA GLY A 135 -5.75 -10.59 -2.77
C GLY A 135 -6.05 -10.89 -4.24
N SER A 136 -5.86 -12.14 -4.67
CA SER A 136 -6.21 -12.58 -6.04
C SER A 136 -7.68 -12.31 -6.39
N LYS A 137 -8.60 -12.51 -5.44
CA LYS A 137 -10.04 -12.25 -5.65
C LYS A 137 -10.35 -10.76 -5.85
N LEU A 138 -9.61 -9.86 -5.20
CA LEU A 138 -9.73 -8.41 -5.41
C LEU A 138 -9.38 -7.99 -6.84
N PHE A 139 -8.56 -8.79 -7.53
CA PHE A 139 -8.23 -8.62 -8.95
C PHE A 139 -9.11 -9.48 -9.87
N ASN A 140 -10.28 -9.95 -9.39
CA ASN A 140 -11.16 -10.87 -10.12
C ASN A 140 -10.46 -12.14 -10.64
N GLY A 141 -9.40 -12.60 -9.95
CA GLY A 141 -8.60 -13.76 -10.35
C GLY A 141 -7.65 -13.51 -11.53
N GLN A 142 -7.52 -12.28 -12.02
CA GLN A 142 -6.62 -11.92 -13.12
C GLN A 142 -5.14 -12.17 -12.77
N TYR A 143 -4.80 -12.04 -11.49
CA TYR A 143 -3.51 -12.42 -10.94
C TYR A 143 -3.71 -13.58 -9.96
N PRO A 144 -3.09 -14.74 -10.17
CA PRO A 144 -3.27 -15.90 -9.28
C PRO A 144 -2.62 -15.66 -7.91
N ALA A 145 -3.04 -16.44 -6.91
CA ALA A 145 -2.33 -16.49 -5.62
C ALA A 145 -0.87 -16.93 -5.83
N GLY A 146 0.04 -16.37 -5.04
CA GLY A 146 1.49 -16.53 -5.19
C GLY A 146 2.10 -15.68 -6.31
N GLN A 147 1.30 -14.91 -7.05
CA GLN A 147 1.83 -13.98 -8.06
C GLN A 147 2.71 -12.92 -7.40
N GLN A 148 3.96 -12.83 -7.88
CA GLN A 148 4.86 -11.73 -7.51
C GLN A 148 4.30 -10.38 -7.96
N MET A 149 4.25 -9.45 -7.02
CA MET A 149 3.89 -8.05 -7.18
C MET A 149 5.13 -7.16 -7.05
N GLU A 150 4.97 -5.85 -7.28
CA GLU A 150 6.04 -4.90 -6.98
C GLU A 150 6.38 -4.93 -5.49
N GLU A 151 7.65 -4.67 -5.19
CA GLU A 151 8.13 -4.57 -3.81
C GLU A 151 7.38 -3.48 -3.04
N VAL A 152 7.24 -3.71 -1.74
CA VAL A 152 6.74 -2.72 -0.78
C VAL A 152 7.95 -2.14 -0.06
N GLU A 153 8.08 -0.82 -0.04
CA GLU A 153 9.06 -0.12 0.82
C GLU A 153 8.31 0.53 1.98
N VAL A 154 8.85 0.41 3.19
CA VAL A 154 8.38 1.14 4.37
C VAL A 154 9.50 2.03 4.85
N VAL A 155 9.21 3.32 4.99
CA VAL A 155 10.13 4.34 5.50
C VAL A 155 9.61 4.81 6.84
N LEU A 156 10.40 4.61 7.91
CA LEU A 156 10.10 5.08 9.27
C LEU A 156 11.23 5.99 9.76
N ARG A 157 10.97 6.77 10.81
CA ARG A 157 12.03 7.47 11.55
C ARG A 157 12.74 6.48 12.47
N GLY A 158 14.07 6.52 12.46
CA GLY A 158 14.94 5.73 13.33
C GLY A 158 15.29 6.41 14.64
#